data_AF-A0A649UYA9-F1
#
_entry.id   AF-A0A649UYA9-F1
#
_cell.length_a   1.000
_cell.length_b   1.000
_cell.length_c   1.000
_cell.angle_alpha   90.00
_cell.angle_beta   90.00
_cell.angle_gamma   90.00
#
_symmetry.space_group_name_H-M   'P 1'
#
loop_
_entity.id
_entity.type
_entity.pdbx_description
1 polymer ?
#
loop_
_entity_poly.entity_id
_entity_poly.type
_entity_poly.pdbx_seq_one_letter_code
_entity_poly.pdbx_strand_id
1 'polypeptide(L)'
;LESVELEQLGQAKSVKVDKDNTTIINTGNKEQIRERAELIKKQIEETSSEYDREKLQERLAKLVGGVAVINVGAVTEVELKEKKHRVEDALSATRAAVEEGVVPGGGATLIEVAMYLDTVDTSKLSYEEKQGFEIVKRSLEEPMRQIISNAGFEGSIYIHQIKTEKKGLGFDAAGFKWVNMIDSGIIDPAKVTRSALQNAASIAGLLLTTECAIAEVKEEKSGAGGGY
;
A
#
# COMPACT_ATOMS: atom_id res chain seq x y z
N LEU A 1 -8.36 12.00 40.95
CA LEU A 1 -6.96 11.88 40.50
C LEU A 1 -5.97 12.40 41.57
N GLU A 2 -6.38 12.60 42.82
CA GLU A 2 -5.57 13.29 43.84
C GLU A 2 -4.44 12.44 44.47
N SER A 3 -4.36 11.14 44.17
CA SER A 3 -3.33 10.23 44.70
C SER A 3 -2.84 9.20 43.66
N VAL A 4 -2.33 9.66 42.52
CA VAL A 4 -1.65 8.79 41.54
C VAL A 4 -0.15 8.78 41.83
N GLU A 5 0.41 7.60 42.01
CA GLU A 5 1.85 7.39 42.22
C GLU A 5 2.54 6.98 40.90
N LEU A 6 3.81 7.34 40.73
CA LEU A 6 4.58 7.03 39.50
C LEU A 6 4.67 5.53 39.24
N GLU A 7 4.60 4.71 40.29
CA GLU A 7 4.62 3.24 40.23
C GLU A 7 3.35 2.64 39.62
N GLN A 8 2.25 3.41 39.59
CA GLN A 8 0.99 3.01 38.97
C GLN A 8 0.96 3.29 37.46
N LEU A 9 1.98 4.00 36.94
CA LEU A 9 2.09 4.34 35.53
C LEU A 9 2.87 3.26 34.76
N GLY A 10 2.39 2.92 33.57
CA GLY A 10 3.11 2.05 32.65
C GLY A 10 4.35 2.73 32.09
N GLN A 11 5.48 2.02 32.08
CA GLN A 11 6.71 2.48 31.42
C GLN A 11 6.79 1.91 30.01
N ALA A 12 7.35 2.66 29.05
CA ALA A 12 7.61 2.19 27.69
C ALA A 12 8.95 2.77 27.19
N LYS A 13 9.66 1.99 26.38
CA LYS A 13 10.92 2.42 25.76
C LYS A 13 10.68 3.41 24.63
N SER A 14 9.63 3.21 23.85
CA SER A 14 9.23 4.10 22.76
C SER A 14 7.74 3.96 22.48
N VAL A 15 7.09 5.06 22.12
CA VAL A 15 5.70 5.10 21.70
C VAL A 15 5.63 5.82 20.36
N LYS A 16 5.07 5.17 19.35
CA LYS A 16 4.86 5.74 18.01
C LYS A 16 3.36 5.82 17.74
N VAL A 17 2.89 7.02 17.43
CA VAL A 17 1.47 7.30 17.13
C VAL A 17 1.37 7.77 15.69
N ASP A 18 0.52 7.11 14.90
CA ASP A 18 0.13 7.54 13.56
C ASP A 18 -1.37 7.87 13.52
N LYS A 19 -1.91 8.19 12.34
CA LYS A 19 -3.30 8.64 12.19
C LYS A 19 -4.31 7.61 12.71
N ASP A 20 -4.02 6.32 12.53
CA ASP A 20 -4.98 5.24 12.75
C ASP A 20 -4.51 4.23 13.82
N ASN A 21 -3.22 4.26 14.22
CA ASN A 21 -2.61 3.27 15.09
C ASN A 21 -1.69 3.89 16.16
N THR A 22 -1.53 3.15 17.28
CA THR A 22 -0.56 3.44 18.33
C THR A 22 0.27 2.20 18.62
N THR A 23 1.60 2.31 18.51
CA THR A 23 2.55 1.22 18.77
C THR A 23 3.37 1.55 20.02
N ILE A 24 3.30 0.68 21.03
CA ILE A 24 4.04 0.81 22.30
C ILE A 24 5.13 -0.26 22.33
N ILE A 25 6.38 0.17 22.44
CA ILE A 25 7.56 -0.71 22.49
C ILE A 25 8.08 -0.72 23.92
N ASN A 26 8.09 -1.89 24.56
CA ASN A 26 8.65 -2.07 25.90
C ASN A 26 9.27 -3.45 26.09
N THR A 27 10.26 -3.54 26.96
CA THR A 27 10.81 -4.79 27.51
C THR A 27 10.09 -5.13 28.82
N GLY A 28 8.76 -5.23 28.77
CA GLY A 28 7.93 -5.55 29.94
C GLY A 28 8.25 -6.92 30.56
N ASN A 29 7.59 -7.24 31.68
CA ASN A 29 7.78 -8.53 32.35
C ASN A 29 7.22 -9.68 31.48
N LYS A 30 8.13 -10.53 30.98
CA LYS A 30 7.80 -11.67 30.10
C LYS A 30 6.90 -12.71 30.77
N GLU A 31 7.02 -12.91 32.08
CA GLU A 31 6.20 -13.86 32.83
C GLU A 31 4.76 -13.38 32.90
N GLN A 32 4.53 -12.11 33.27
CA GLN A 32 3.19 -11.52 33.32
C GLN A 32 2.49 -11.53 31.96
N ILE A 33 3.23 -11.28 30.86
CA ILE A 33 2.69 -11.36 29.50
C ILE A 33 2.28 -12.80 29.15
N ARG A 34 3.11 -13.79 29.52
CA ARG A 34 2.80 -15.21 29.29
C ARG A 34 1.60 -15.67 30.11
N GLU A 35 1.55 -15.35 31.39
CA GLU A 35 0.40 -15.64 32.26
C GLU A 35 -0.89 -15.03 31.70
N ARG A 36 -0.81 -13.79 31.22
CA ARG A 36 -1.96 -13.14 30.59
C ARG A 36 -2.39 -13.81 29.28
N ALA A 37 -1.44 -14.25 28.46
CA ALA A 37 -1.72 -14.97 27.22
C ALA A 37 -2.39 -16.32 27.50
N GLU A 38 -1.91 -17.09 28.48
CA GLU A 38 -2.52 -18.35 28.90
C GLU A 38 -3.93 -18.17 29.47
N LEU A 39 -4.16 -17.10 30.23
CA LEU A 39 -5.50 -16.78 30.72
C LEU A 39 -6.48 -16.49 29.57
N ILE A 40 -6.04 -15.74 28.55
CA ILE A 40 -6.88 -15.45 27.37
C ILE A 40 -7.15 -16.73 26.56
N LYS A 41 -6.17 -17.64 26.43
CA LYS A 41 -6.40 -18.94 25.76
C LYS A 41 -7.50 -19.75 26.43
N LYS A 42 -7.50 -19.83 27.76
CA LYS A 42 -8.58 -20.50 28.50
C LYS A 42 -9.95 -19.85 28.28
N GLN A 43 -10.00 -18.52 28.28
CA GLN A 43 -11.23 -17.77 28.02
C GLN A 43 -11.78 -18.01 26.60
N ILE A 44 -10.91 -18.23 25.61
CA ILE A 44 -11.29 -18.57 24.24
C ILE A 44 -11.97 -19.95 24.17
N GLU A 45 -11.49 -20.91 24.96
CA GLU A 45 -12.05 -22.27 25.03
C GLU A 45 -13.39 -22.31 25.77
N GLU A 46 -13.54 -21.48 26.81
CA GLU A 46 -14.75 -21.42 27.63
C GLU A 46 -15.88 -20.59 27.00
N THR A 47 -15.57 -19.67 26.08
CA THR A 47 -16.61 -18.81 25.48
C THR A 47 -17.41 -19.53 24.40
N SER A 48 -18.74 -19.40 24.50
CA SER A 48 -19.70 -19.86 23.50
C SER A 48 -20.02 -18.78 22.46
N SER A 49 -19.65 -17.52 22.73
CA SER A 49 -19.87 -16.37 21.84
C SER A 49 -18.77 -16.29 20.79
N GLU A 50 -19.16 -16.35 19.52
CA GLU A 50 -18.22 -16.24 18.39
C GLU A 50 -17.55 -14.85 18.33
N TYR A 51 -18.31 -13.80 18.63
CA TYR A 51 -17.81 -12.43 18.73
C TYR A 51 -16.72 -12.30 19.80
N ASP A 52 -16.95 -12.87 20.99
CA ASP A 52 -15.96 -12.80 22.08
C ASP A 52 -14.72 -13.62 21.74
N ARG A 53 -14.91 -14.77 21.07
CA ARG A 53 -13.81 -15.61 20.59
C ARG A 53 -12.90 -14.83 19.64
N GLU A 54 -13.47 -14.13 18.65
CA GLU A 54 -12.73 -13.32 17.70
C GLU A 54 -11.94 -12.19 18.40
N LYS A 55 -12.58 -11.46 19.33
CA LYS A 55 -11.92 -10.37 20.05
C LYS A 55 -10.82 -10.83 21.00
N LEU A 56 -11.01 -11.97 21.66
CA LEU A 56 -9.97 -12.59 22.48
C LEU A 56 -8.79 -13.08 21.63
N GLN A 57 -9.05 -13.62 20.44
CA GLN A 57 -8.00 -14.01 19.48
C GLN A 57 -7.19 -12.81 18.98
N GLU A 58 -7.85 -11.70 18.60
CA GLU A 58 -7.16 -10.45 18.23
C GLU A 58 -6.25 -9.95 19.36
N ARG A 59 -6.74 -9.98 20.60
CA ARG A 59 -5.98 -9.56 21.77
C ARG A 59 -4.80 -10.49 22.05
N LEU A 60 -4.99 -11.80 21.95
CA LEU A 60 -3.94 -12.80 22.11
C LEU A 60 -2.85 -12.61 21.05
N ALA A 61 -3.25 -12.39 19.79
CA ALA A 61 -2.33 -12.12 18.70
C ALA A 61 -1.46 -10.89 18.97
N LYS A 62 -2.06 -9.79 19.48
CA LYS A 62 -1.30 -8.58 19.86
C LYS A 62 -0.34 -8.81 21.04
N LEU A 63 -0.68 -9.69 21.98
CA LEU A 63 0.16 -10.01 23.14
C LEU A 63 1.33 -10.95 22.79
N VAL A 64 1.09 -11.95 21.93
CA VAL A 64 2.09 -12.96 21.56
C VAL A 64 2.93 -12.54 20.36
N GLY A 65 2.35 -11.80 19.42
CA GLY A 65 3.01 -11.37 18.18
C GLY A 65 4.22 -10.46 18.40
N GLY A 66 4.29 -9.79 19.56
CA GLY A 66 5.41 -8.94 19.94
C GLY A 66 5.62 -7.77 18.97
N VAL A 67 6.74 -7.06 19.17
CA VAL A 67 7.16 -5.98 18.27
C VAL A 67 8.63 -6.20 17.91
N ALA A 68 8.92 -6.34 16.62
CA ALA A 68 10.27 -6.41 16.10
C ALA A 68 10.77 -5.01 15.71
N VAL A 69 12.03 -4.70 16.04
CA VAL A 69 12.69 -3.43 15.68
C VAL A 69 13.81 -3.72 14.69
N ILE A 70 13.75 -3.11 13.51
CA ILE A 70 14.79 -3.21 12.48
C ILE A 70 15.63 -1.93 12.54
N ASN A 71 16.92 -2.07 12.83
CA ASN A 71 17.87 -0.95 12.84
C ASN A 71 18.59 -0.87 11.50
N VAL A 72 18.39 0.22 10.76
CA VAL A 72 19.03 0.48 9.47
C VAL A 72 20.25 1.38 9.68
N GLY A 73 21.40 1.00 9.11
CA GLY A 73 22.65 1.75 9.20
C GLY A 73 23.16 2.22 7.82
N ALA A 74 23.85 3.34 7.78
CA ALA A 74 24.50 3.89 6.59
C ALA A 74 25.73 4.74 6.95
N VAL A 75 26.55 5.05 5.95
CA VAL A 75 27.80 5.83 6.14
C VAL A 75 27.51 7.34 6.19
N THR A 76 26.49 7.80 5.47
CA THR A 76 26.06 9.21 5.46
C THR A 76 24.60 9.35 5.87
N GLU A 77 24.20 10.54 6.31
CA GLU A 77 22.80 10.82 6.70
C GLU A 77 21.83 10.70 5.51
N VAL A 78 22.28 11.10 4.32
CA VAL A 78 21.46 11.01 3.10
C VAL A 78 21.18 9.55 2.75
N GLU A 79 22.20 8.70 2.77
CA GLU A 79 22.04 7.26 2.57
C GLU A 79 21.19 6.61 3.67
N LEU A 80 21.32 7.07 4.92
CA LEU A 80 20.53 6.56 6.03
C LEU A 80 19.04 6.79 5.79
N LYS A 81 18.66 8.00 5.38
CA LYS A 81 17.26 8.36 5.07
C LYS A 81 16.73 7.54 3.89
N GLU A 82 17.51 7.43 2.82
CA GLU A 82 17.14 6.66 1.64
C GLU A 82 16.94 5.17 1.97
N LYS A 83 17.93 4.52 2.61
CA LYS A 83 17.82 3.11 3.00
C LYS A 83 16.68 2.86 3.98
N LYS A 84 16.47 3.79 4.92
CA LYS A 84 15.36 3.70 5.87
C LYS A 84 14.01 3.70 5.13
N HIS A 85 13.77 4.66 4.24
CA HIS A 85 12.54 4.72 3.46
C HIS A 85 12.37 3.46 2.60
N ARG A 86 13.44 2.98 1.96
CA ARG A 86 13.41 1.75 1.17
C ARG A 86 13.01 0.52 2.00
N VAL A 87 13.48 0.42 3.25
CA VAL A 87 13.10 -0.65 4.18
C VAL A 87 11.65 -0.50 4.66
N GLU A 88 11.20 0.73 4.92
CA GLU A 88 9.81 1.02 5.28
C GLU A 88 8.83 0.64 4.14
N ASP A 89 9.19 0.94 2.90
CA ASP A 89 8.44 0.55 1.71
C ASP A 89 8.42 -0.96 1.53
N ALA A 90 9.57 -1.63 1.64
CA ALA A 90 9.67 -3.09 1.54
C ALA A 90 8.84 -3.81 2.61
N LEU A 91 8.83 -3.30 3.85
CA LEU A 91 8.00 -3.83 4.92
C LEU A 91 6.51 -3.68 4.60
N SER A 92 6.11 -2.52 4.08
CA SER A 92 4.72 -2.22 3.74
C SER A 92 4.23 -3.07 2.57
N ALA A 93 5.05 -3.22 1.53
CA ALA A 93 4.78 -4.08 0.38
C ALA A 93 4.66 -5.56 0.80
N THR A 94 5.56 -6.04 1.66
CA THR A 94 5.50 -7.43 2.16
C THR A 94 4.23 -7.69 2.96
N ARG A 95 3.82 -6.75 3.82
CA ARG A 95 2.56 -6.86 4.57
C ARG A 95 1.36 -6.91 3.62
N ALA A 96 1.30 -6.00 2.65
CA ALA A 96 0.25 -5.98 1.64
C ALA A 96 0.18 -7.27 0.81
N ALA A 97 1.34 -7.85 0.48
CA ALA A 97 1.45 -9.12 -0.24
C ALA A 97 0.95 -10.32 0.58
N VAL A 98 1.18 -10.33 1.90
CA VAL A 98 0.66 -11.37 2.80
C VAL A 98 -0.86 -11.28 2.93
N GLU A 99 -1.43 -10.08 2.89
CA GLU A 99 -2.87 -9.86 3.06
C GLU A 99 -3.71 -10.25 1.82
N GLU A 100 -3.32 -9.81 0.62
CA GLU A 100 -4.11 -10.03 -0.61
C GLU A 100 -3.38 -10.82 -1.70
N GLY A 101 -2.18 -11.34 -1.41
CA GLY A 101 -1.36 -12.06 -2.37
C GLY A 101 -0.56 -11.14 -3.30
N VAL A 102 0.05 -11.77 -4.31
CA VAL A 102 0.95 -11.12 -5.28
C VAL A 102 0.46 -11.36 -6.70
N VAL A 103 0.80 -10.44 -7.59
CA VAL A 103 0.47 -10.47 -9.02
C VAL A 103 1.72 -10.16 -9.86
N PRO A 104 1.75 -10.54 -11.16
CA PRO A 104 2.80 -10.11 -12.09
C PRO A 104 3.01 -8.59 -12.06
N GLY A 105 4.20 -8.15 -11.70
CA GLY A 105 4.50 -6.73 -11.53
C GLY A 105 4.75 -5.98 -12.83
N GLY A 106 5.33 -4.79 -12.73
CA GLY A 106 5.78 -4.00 -13.90
C GLY A 106 4.63 -3.54 -14.80
N GLY A 107 3.42 -3.44 -14.26
CA GLY A 107 2.20 -3.11 -15.01
C GLY A 107 1.63 -4.25 -15.85
N ALA A 108 2.25 -5.44 -15.88
CA ALA A 108 1.80 -6.57 -16.70
C ALA A 108 0.36 -6.99 -16.33
N THR A 109 0.07 -7.08 -15.03
CA THR A 109 -1.28 -7.40 -14.53
C THR A 109 -2.34 -6.42 -15.05
N LEU A 110 -2.03 -5.12 -15.15
CA LEU A 110 -2.99 -4.13 -15.63
C LEU A 110 -3.28 -4.29 -17.12
N ILE A 111 -2.28 -4.70 -17.92
CA ILE A 111 -2.50 -5.04 -19.33
C ILE A 111 -3.37 -6.29 -19.47
N GLU A 112 -3.14 -7.32 -18.66
CA GLU A 112 -3.98 -8.52 -18.65
C GLU A 112 -5.43 -8.18 -18.29
N VAL A 113 -5.65 -7.27 -17.33
CA VAL A 113 -6.99 -6.76 -17.00
C VAL A 113 -7.59 -6.01 -18.18
N ALA A 114 -6.82 -5.15 -18.86
CA ALA A 114 -7.31 -4.43 -20.04
C ALA A 114 -7.75 -5.38 -21.16
N MET A 115 -7.01 -6.47 -21.40
CA MET A 115 -7.38 -7.51 -22.36
C MET A 115 -8.63 -8.28 -21.94
N TYR A 116 -8.79 -8.54 -20.64
CA TYR A 116 -9.99 -9.17 -20.12
C TYR A 116 -11.23 -8.29 -20.33
N LEU A 117 -11.08 -6.96 -20.20
CA LEU A 117 -12.16 -6.01 -20.45
C LEU A 117 -12.70 -6.06 -21.89
N ASP A 118 -11.88 -6.42 -22.87
CA ASP A 118 -12.35 -6.61 -24.26
C ASP A 118 -13.38 -7.76 -24.41
N THR A 119 -13.48 -8.64 -23.40
CA THR A 119 -14.44 -9.75 -23.39
C THR A 119 -15.74 -9.44 -22.65
N VAL A 120 -15.83 -8.28 -21.99
CA VAL A 120 -16.99 -7.88 -21.19
C VAL A 120 -18.12 -7.40 -22.11
N ASP A 121 -19.34 -7.90 -21.89
CA ASP A 121 -20.52 -7.44 -22.64
C ASP A 121 -20.90 -6.01 -22.24
N THR A 122 -20.63 -5.06 -23.13
CA THR A 122 -20.98 -3.64 -22.97
C THR A 122 -22.28 -3.27 -23.69
N SER A 123 -23.06 -4.23 -24.19
CA SER A 123 -24.27 -3.95 -24.98
C SER A 123 -25.32 -3.14 -24.21
N LYS A 124 -25.39 -3.34 -22.89
CA LYS A 124 -26.33 -2.68 -21.98
C LYS A 124 -25.92 -1.26 -21.57
N LEU A 125 -24.68 -0.86 -21.86
CA LEU A 125 -24.18 0.46 -21.51
C LEU A 125 -24.70 1.53 -22.49
N SER A 126 -24.97 2.74 -21.96
CA SER A 126 -25.22 3.92 -22.78
C SER A 126 -23.99 4.29 -23.62
N TYR A 127 -24.14 5.24 -24.55
CA TYR A 127 -23.00 5.74 -25.32
C TYR A 127 -21.94 6.37 -24.40
N GLU A 128 -22.35 7.19 -23.44
CA GLU A 128 -21.45 7.85 -22.48
C GLU A 128 -20.76 6.85 -21.55
N GLU A 129 -21.49 5.84 -21.09
CA GLU A 129 -20.93 4.77 -20.26
C GLU A 129 -19.88 3.95 -21.01
N LYS A 130 -20.08 3.69 -22.31
CA LYS A 130 -19.08 3.05 -23.17
C LYS A 130 -17.82 3.90 -23.31
N GLN A 131 -17.96 5.22 -23.44
CA GLN A 131 -16.81 6.12 -23.48
C GLN A 131 -16.03 6.07 -22.15
N GLY A 132 -16.73 6.07 -21.02
CA GLY A 132 -16.11 5.90 -19.70
C GLY A 132 -15.38 4.56 -19.55
N PHE A 133 -15.98 3.48 -20.04
CA PHE A 133 -15.38 2.15 -20.06
C PHE A 133 -14.06 2.14 -20.87
N GLU A 134 -14.06 2.72 -22.07
CA GLU A 134 -12.86 2.80 -22.92
C GLU A 134 -11.77 3.68 -22.30
N ILE A 135 -12.12 4.76 -21.58
CA ILE A 135 -11.16 5.58 -20.85
C ILE A 135 -10.44 4.76 -19.77
N VAL A 136 -11.20 4.00 -18.97
CA VAL A 136 -10.62 3.13 -17.94
C VAL A 136 -9.75 2.05 -18.59
N LYS A 137 -10.25 1.39 -19.64
CA LYS A 137 -9.48 0.35 -20.34
C LYS A 137 -8.14 0.87 -20.86
N ARG A 138 -8.14 2.05 -21.46
CA ARG A 138 -6.92 2.70 -21.96
C ARG A 138 -5.97 3.11 -20.83
N SER A 139 -6.49 3.63 -19.72
CA SER A 139 -5.66 4.12 -18.61
C SER A 139 -4.88 3.01 -17.91
N LEU A 140 -5.35 1.76 -17.96
CA LEU A 140 -4.64 0.59 -17.45
C LEU A 140 -3.29 0.36 -18.14
N GLU A 141 -3.09 0.87 -19.36
CA GLU A 141 -1.83 0.74 -20.09
C GLU A 141 -0.76 1.75 -19.64
N GLU A 142 -1.17 2.86 -19.04
CA GLU A 142 -0.29 3.98 -18.73
C GLU A 142 0.84 3.62 -17.74
N PRO A 143 0.63 2.81 -16.69
CA PRO A 143 1.72 2.43 -15.79
C PRO A 143 2.85 1.68 -16.50
N MET A 144 2.53 0.70 -17.35
CA MET A 144 3.55 0.00 -18.14
C MET A 144 4.20 0.94 -19.16
N ARG A 145 3.40 1.78 -19.84
CA ARG A 145 3.90 2.78 -20.80
C ARG A 145 4.95 3.68 -20.15
N GLN A 146 4.68 4.16 -18.94
CA GLN A 146 5.59 5.03 -18.20
C GLN A 146 6.87 4.31 -17.78
N ILE A 147 6.77 3.07 -17.29
CA ILE A 147 7.94 2.25 -16.92
C ILE A 147 8.86 2.06 -18.12
N ILE A 148 8.28 1.72 -19.28
CA ILE A 148 9.04 1.45 -20.51
C ILE A 148 9.63 2.72 -21.11
N SER A 149 8.89 3.83 -21.07
CA SER A 149 9.38 5.15 -21.49
C SER A 149 10.55 5.62 -20.62
N ASN A 150 10.47 5.42 -19.29
CA ASN A 150 11.57 5.73 -18.37
C ASN A 150 12.81 4.85 -18.62
N ALA A 151 12.62 3.65 -19.16
CA ALA A 151 13.69 2.76 -19.59
C ALA A 151 14.27 3.12 -20.98
N GLY A 152 13.74 4.15 -21.64
CA GLY A 152 14.22 4.66 -22.93
C GLY A 152 13.64 3.97 -24.16
N PHE A 153 12.53 3.23 -24.03
CA PHE A 153 11.87 2.56 -25.14
C PHE A 153 10.48 3.12 -25.45
N GLU A 154 9.99 2.84 -26.65
CA GLU A 154 8.65 3.22 -27.09
C GLU A 154 7.58 2.29 -26.48
N GLY A 155 6.89 2.76 -25.44
CA GLY A 155 5.92 1.95 -24.67
C GLY A 155 4.82 1.30 -25.53
N SER A 156 4.38 1.97 -26.60
CA SER A 156 3.33 1.45 -27.50
C SER A 156 3.69 0.10 -28.13
N ILE A 157 4.97 -0.08 -28.50
CA ILE A 157 5.45 -1.32 -29.14
C ILE A 157 5.38 -2.49 -28.17
N TYR A 158 5.85 -2.26 -26.94
CA TYR A 158 5.91 -3.30 -25.92
C TYR A 158 4.54 -3.66 -25.36
N ILE A 159 3.65 -2.67 -25.20
CA ILE A 159 2.26 -2.91 -24.82
C ILE A 159 1.53 -3.70 -25.91
N HIS A 160 1.79 -3.41 -27.18
CA HIS A 160 1.21 -4.21 -28.25
C HIS A 160 1.74 -5.65 -28.22
N GLN A 161 3.04 -5.82 -28.00
CA GLN A 161 3.68 -7.14 -27.93
C GLN A 161 3.11 -7.98 -26.77
N ILE A 162 3.07 -7.45 -25.55
CA ILE A 162 2.59 -8.22 -24.38
C ILE A 162 1.13 -8.67 -24.54
N LYS A 163 0.29 -7.89 -25.23
CA LYS A 163 -1.10 -8.27 -25.51
C LYS A 163 -1.25 -9.48 -26.42
N THR A 164 -0.22 -9.81 -27.19
CA THR A 164 -0.20 -10.99 -28.09
C THR A 164 0.44 -12.22 -27.44
N GLU A 165 1.03 -12.06 -26.27
CA GLU A 165 1.81 -13.08 -25.58
C GLU A 165 0.97 -13.87 -24.56
N LYS A 166 1.59 -14.89 -23.96
CA LYS A 166 0.95 -15.69 -22.92
C LYS A 166 0.81 -14.90 -21.61
N LYS A 167 -0.25 -15.23 -20.85
CA LYS A 167 -0.44 -14.73 -19.47
C LYS A 167 0.81 -14.99 -18.61
N GLY A 168 1.18 -14.01 -17.80
CA GLY A 168 2.34 -14.04 -16.92
C GLY A 168 3.67 -13.65 -17.57
N LEU A 169 3.72 -13.49 -18.90
CA LEU A 169 4.88 -12.90 -19.57
C LEU A 169 4.82 -11.37 -19.44
N GLY A 170 5.96 -10.76 -19.15
CA GLY A 170 6.12 -9.31 -19.15
C GLY A 170 7.54 -8.90 -19.54
N PHE A 171 7.79 -7.59 -19.48
CA PHE A 171 9.09 -7.03 -19.83
C PHE A 171 9.83 -6.57 -18.57
N ASP A 172 10.98 -7.19 -18.32
CA ASP A 172 11.93 -6.71 -17.31
C ASP A 172 12.63 -5.46 -17.87
N ALA A 173 12.17 -4.29 -17.44
CA ALA A 173 12.69 -3.00 -17.87
C ALA A 173 14.12 -2.71 -17.35
N ALA A 174 14.59 -3.42 -16.32
CA ALA A 174 15.96 -3.28 -15.83
C ALA A 174 16.94 -4.18 -16.59
N GLY A 175 16.50 -5.41 -16.93
CA GLY A 175 17.28 -6.39 -17.68
C GLY A 175 17.09 -6.34 -19.20
N PHE A 176 16.18 -5.51 -19.70
CA PHE A 176 15.79 -5.36 -21.11
C PHE A 176 15.40 -6.67 -21.80
N LYS A 177 14.60 -7.51 -21.13
CA LYS A 177 14.25 -8.84 -21.62
C LYS A 177 12.81 -9.24 -21.29
N TRP A 178 12.22 -10.07 -22.15
CA TRP A 178 10.93 -10.70 -21.89
C TRP A 178 11.11 -11.86 -20.93
N VAL A 179 10.31 -11.89 -19.87
CA VAL A 179 10.42 -12.89 -18.80
C VAL A 179 9.05 -13.27 -18.25
N ASN A 180 8.98 -14.43 -17.61
CA ASN A 180 7.92 -14.68 -16.65
C ASN A 180 8.17 -13.78 -15.43
N MET A 181 7.23 -12.89 -15.14
CA MET A 181 7.39 -11.85 -14.12
C MET A 181 7.50 -12.45 -12.72
N ILE A 182 6.68 -13.47 -12.43
CA ILE A 182 6.68 -14.14 -11.12
C ILE A 182 7.98 -14.92 -10.93
N ASP A 183 8.37 -15.73 -11.90
CA ASP A 183 9.59 -16.56 -11.81
C ASP A 183 10.85 -15.70 -11.71
N SER A 184 10.83 -14.48 -12.26
CA SER A 184 11.92 -13.51 -12.20
C SER A 184 11.90 -12.64 -10.93
N GLY A 185 10.91 -12.83 -10.06
CA GLY A 185 10.75 -12.05 -8.82
C GLY A 185 10.24 -10.62 -9.02
N ILE A 186 9.74 -10.29 -10.21
CA ILE A 186 9.12 -9.00 -10.51
C ILE A 186 7.62 -9.12 -10.18
N ILE A 187 7.33 -8.97 -8.90
CA ILE A 187 5.99 -9.15 -8.32
C ILE A 187 5.53 -7.86 -7.65
N ASP A 188 4.24 -7.57 -7.78
CA ASP A 188 3.59 -6.47 -7.07
C ASP A 188 2.53 -7.04 -6.09
N PRO A 189 2.35 -6.45 -4.89
CA PRO A 189 1.25 -6.82 -4.01
C PRO A 189 -0.10 -6.53 -4.69
N ALA A 190 -1.01 -7.50 -4.68
CA ALA A 190 -2.33 -7.35 -5.31
C ALA A 190 -3.11 -6.16 -4.72
N LYS A 191 -3.03 -5.99 -3.39
CA LYS A 191 -3.61 -4.88 -2.66
C LYS A 191 -3.17 -3.52 -3.20
N VAL A 192 -1.87 -3.35 -3.47
CA VAL A 192 -1.32 -2.08 -3.95
C VAL A 192 -1.86 -1.76 -5.34
N THR A 193 -1.82 -2.73 -6.25
CA THR A 193 -2.35 -2.56 -7.62
C THR A 193 -3.84 -2.19 -7.62
N ARG A 194 -4.65 -2.92 -6.83
CA ARG A 194 -6.09 -2.67 -6.69
C ARG A 194 -6.38 -1.31 -6.07
N SER A 195 -5.75 -0.99 -4.94
CA SER A 195 -5.97 0.28 -4.24
C SER A 195 -5.51 1.48 -5.07
N ALA A 196 -4.40 1.37 -5.80
CA ALA A 196 -3.94 2.43 -6.69
C ALA A 196 -4.99 2.74 -7.78
N LEU A 197 -5.52 1.71 -8.44
CA LEU A 197 -6.55 1.88 -9.47
C LEU A 197 -7.85 2.47 -8.90
N GLN A 198 -8.32 1.96 -7.77
CA GLN A 198 -9.55 2.44 -7.12
C GLN A 198 -9.44 3.91 -6.69
N ASN A 199 -8.32 4.29 -6.07
CA ASN A 199 -8.09 5.66 -5.63
C ASN A 199 -7.97 6.60 -6.84
N ALA A 200 -7.25 6.19 -7.88
CA ALA A 200 -7.12 6.98 -9.11
C ALA A 200 -8.49 7.20 -9.77
N ALA A 201 -9.30 6.13 -9.91
CA ALA A 201 -10.65 6.23 -10.47
C ALA A 201 -11.57 7.12 -9.61
N SER A 202 -11.46 7.04 -8.28
CA SER A 202 -12.25 7.88 -7.37
C SER A 202 -11.94 9.37 -7.52
N ILE A 203 -10.66 9.74 -7.56
CA ILE A 203 -10.24 11.14 -7.75
C ILE A 203 -10.57 11.63 -9.17
N ALA A 204 -10.34 10.79 -10.19
CA ALA A 204 -10.69 11.14 -11.57
C ALA A 204 -12.20 11.38 -11.72
N GLY A 205 -13.04 10.53 -11.12
CA GLY A 205 -14.50 10.71 -11.12
C GLY A 205 -14.91 12.03 -10.49
N LEU A 206 -14.36 12.37 -9.32
CA LEU A 206 -14.62 13.65 -8.66
C LEU A 206 -14.24 14.84 -9.55
N LEU A 207 -13.04 14.82 -10.13
CA LEU A 207 -12.53 15.90 -10.97
C LEU A 207 -13.34 16.07 -12.26
N LEU A 208 -13.73 14.97 -12.92
CA LEU A 208 -14.51 15.01 -14.16
C LEU A 208 -15.91 15.60 -13.95
N THR A 209 -16.48 15.46 -12.75
CA THR A 209 -17.78 16.06 -12.38
C THR A 209 -17.68 17.45 -11.77
N THR A 210 -16.48 18.00 -11.64
CA THR A 210 -16.27 19.32 -11.03
C THR A 210 -16.43 20.42 -12.08
N GLU A 211 -17.56 21.13 -12.03
CA GLU A 211 -17.86 22.25 -12.94
C GLU A 211 -17.18 23.58 -12.54
N CYS A 212 -16.88 23.76 -11.25
CA CYS A 212 -16.32 24.99 -10.72
C CYS A 212 -15.35 24.71 -9.57
N ALA A 213 -14.23 25.42 -9.56
CA ALA A 213 -13.26 25.43 -8.46
C ALA A 213 -13.05 26.87 -7.98
N ILE A 214 -13.20 27.10 -6.67
CA ILE A 214 -12.94 28.39 -6.04
C ILE A 214 -11.58 28.30 -5.33
N ALA A 215 -10.69 29.24 -5.63
CA ALA A 215 -9.37 29.33 -5.03
C ALA A 215 -9.17 30.70 -4.38
N GLU A 216 -8.39 30.74 -3.30
CA GLU A 216 -7.95 32.00 -2.70
C GLU A 216 -7.02 32.75 -3.65
N VAL A 217 -7.22 34.06 -3.75
CA VAL A 217 -6.32 34.93 -4.51
C VAL A 217 -5.03 35.07 -3.71
N LYS A 218 -3.89 34.85 -4.37
CA LYS A 218 -2.58 35.05 -3.76
C LYS A 218 -2.45 36.52 -3.35
N GLU A 219 -2.43 36.80 -2.05
CA GLU A 219 -2.11 38.13 -1.55
C GLU A 219 -0.67 38.49 -1.94
N GLU A 220 -0.47 39.66 -2.54
CA GLU A 220 0.87 40.22 -2.69
C GLU A 220 1.39 40.51 -1.29
N LYS A 221 2.41 39.75 -0.85
CA LYS A 221 3.18 40.13 0.32
C LYS A 221 3.86 41.46 -0.02
N SER A 222 3.33 42.55 0.51
CA SER A 222 4.02 43.83 0.52
C SER A 222 5.41 43.58 1.10
N GLY A 223 6.43 43.85 0.29
CA GLY A 223 7.81 43.67 0.69
C GLY A 223 8.04 44.44 1.99
N ALA A 224 8.27 43.71 3.08
CA ALA A 224 8.82 44.30 4.28
C ALA A 224 10.16 44.89 3.86
N GLY A 225 10.20 46.22 3.74
CA GLY A 225 11.43 46.98 3.60
C GLY A 225 12.37 46.54 4.71
N GLY A 226 13.47 45.89 4.34
CA GLY A 226 14.58 45.67 5.23
C GLY A 226 15.07 47.03 5.70
N GLY A 227 14.74 47.37 6.94
CA GLY A 227 15.45 48.40 7.68
C GLY A 227 16.87 47.91 7.90
N TYR A 228 17.83 48.79 7.59
CA TYR A 228 19.22 48.69 8.01
C TYR A 228 19.34 48.60 9.54
#